data_AF-A0A7C3JRV1-F1
#
_entry.id   AF-A0A7C3JRV1-F1
#
_cell.length_a   1.000
_cell.length_b   1.000
_cell.length_c   1.000
_cell.angle_alpha   90.00
_cell.angle_beta   90.00
_cell.angle_gamma   90.00
#
_symmetry.space_group_name_H-M   'P 1'
#
loop_
_entity.id
_entity.type
_entity.pdbx_description
1 polymer ?
#
loop_
_entity_poly.entity_id
_entity_poly.type
_entity_poly.pdbx_seq_one_letter_code
_entity_poly.pdbx_strand_id
1 'polypeptide(L)' 'MLLGKTPQDFDIATNAKPEEVQRIFPQTIPVGAQFGVILVLLDGEAFEVASFRHDGPYLDGRRPSHVSYGTLEHDIF' A
#
# COMPACT_ATOMS: atom_id res chain seq x y z
N MET A 1 -15.23 -12.06 -4.04
CA MET A 1 -15.11 -11.40 -5.35
C MET A 1 -16.52 -11.17 -5.88
N LEU A 2 -16.97 -9.91 -6.02
CA LEU A 2 -18.41 -9.60 -6.25
C LEU A 2 -18.93 -10.04 -7.62
N LEU A 3 -18.08 -10.01 -8.64
CA LEU A 3 -18.45 -10.42 -10.00
C LEU A 3 -18.22 -11.92 -10.28
N GLY A 4 -17.82 -12.70 -9.28
CA GLY A 4 -17.51 -14.13 -9.45
C GLY A 4 -16.32 -14.41 -10.40
N LYS A 5 -15.53 -13.40 -10.75
CA LYS A 5 -14.32 -13.52 -11.57
C LYS A 5 -13.10 -13.74 -10.67
N THR A 6 -12.10 -14.44 -11.18
CA THR A 6 -10.78 -14.50 -10.54
C THR A 6 -10.05 -13.17 -10.75
N PRO A 7 -9.58 -12.51 -9.68
CA PRO A 7 -8.73 -11.31 -9.81
C PRO A 7 -7.42 -11.69 -10.48
N GLN A 8 -6.88 -10.78 -11.30
CA GLN A 8 -5.50 -10.93 -11.80
C GLN A 8 -4.49 -10.55 -10.73
N ASP A 9 -4.78 -9.50 -9.98
CA ASP A 9 -3.90 -8.93 -8.97
C ASP A 9 -4.67 -8.69 -7.67
N PHE A 10 -3.93 -8.63 -6.56
CA PHE A 10 -4.44 -8.29 -5.24
C PHE A 10 -3.64 -7.14 -4.64
N ASP A 11 -4.34 -6.09 -4.24
CA ASP A 11 -3.79 -5.01 -3.42
C ASP A 11 -4.18 -5.23 -1.95
N ILE A 12 -3.24 -5.00 -1.04
CA ILE A 12 -3.39 -5.23 0.39
C ILE A 12 -3.30 -3.88 1.11
N ALA A 13 -4.39 -3.48 1.75
CA ALA A 13 -4.40 -2.32 2.64
C ALA A 13 -4.23 -2.76 4.10
N THR A 14 -3.38 -2.08 4.88
CA THR A 14 -3.03 -2.48 6.25
C THR A 14 -2.74 -1.28 7.15
N ASN A 15 -2.86 -1.47 8.47
CA ASN A 15 -2.40 -0.48 9.44
C ASN A 15 -0.88 -0.54 9.69
N ALA A 16 -0.19 -1.57 9.17
CA ALA A 16 1.26 -1.68 9.28
C ALA A 16 1.95 -0.60 8.44
N LYS A 17 2.91 0.11 9.04
CA LYS A 17 3.75 1.08 8.34
C LYS A 17 4.76 0.39 7.41
N PRO A 18 5.34 1.09 6.42
CA PRO A 18 6.31 0.50 5.49
C PRO A 18 7.48 -0.20 6.18
N GLU A 19 8.00 0.35 7.28
CA GLU A 19 9.06 -0.24 8.08
C GLU A 19 8.65 -1.54 8.78
N GLU A 20 7.36 -1.67 9.15
CA GLU A 20 6.83 -2.88 9.78
C GLU A 20 6.64 -3.98 8.75
N VAL A 21 6.13 -3.64 7.56
CA VAL A 21 6.00 -4.56 6.42
C VAL A 21 7.37 -5.12 6.03
N GLN A 22 8.38 -4.25 5.86
CA GLN A 22 9.76 -4.66 5.54
C GLN A 22 10.41 -5.51 6.64
N ARG A 23 10.00 -5.36 7.90
CA ARG A 23 10.48 -6.21 9.01
C ARG A 23 9.83 -7.59 9.00
N ILE A 24 8.56 -7.68 8.61
CA ILE A 24 7.79 -8.92 8.59
C ILE A 24 8.19 -9.78 7.39
N PHE A 25 8.35 -9.16 6.21
CA PHE A 25 8.61 -9.87 4.97
C PHE A 25 10.09 -9.81 4.59
N PRO A 26 10.73 -10.95 4.30
CA PRO A 26 12.17 -11.01 4.01
C PRO A 26 12.54 -10.41 2.65
N GLN A 27 11.59 -10.31 1.72
CA GLN A 27 11.82 -9.76 0.38
C GLN A 27 10.80 -8.68 0.05
N THR A 28 11.27 -7.44 -0.06
CA THR A 28 10.43 -6.28 -0.34
C THR A 28 11.13 -5.27 -1.24
N ILE A 29 10.36 -4.52 -2.05
CA ILE A 29 10.85 -3.41 -2.87
C ILE A 29 10.14 -2.12 -2.45
N PRO A 30 10.86 -1.10 -1.95
CA PRO A 30 10.27 0.15 -1.46
C PRO A 30 9.97 1.14 -2.61
N VAL A 31 9.18 0.73 -3.60
CA VAL A 31 8.88 1.54 -4.80
C VAL A 31 8.14 2.85 -4.50
N GLY A 32 7.40 2.91 -3.39
CA GLY A 32 6.59 4.05 -2.98
C GLY A 32 6.57 4.25 -1.46
N ALA A 33 7.65 3.86 -0.75
CA ALA A 33 7.66 3.84 0.71
C ALA A 33 7.40 5.22 1.34
N GLN A 34 7.85 6.31 0.69
CA GLN A 34 7.57 7.69 1.11
C GLN A 34 6.07 8.05 1.06
N PHE A 35 5.29 7.29 0.30
CA PHE A 35 3.84 7.41 0.20
C PHE A 35 3.13 6.25 0.92
N GLY A 36 3.84 5.38 1.64
CA GLY A 36 3.21 4.27 2.36
C GLY A 36 3.00 3.00 1.53
N VAL A 37 3.68 2.82 0.39
CA VAL A 37 3.55 1.61 -0.45
C VAL A 37 4.84 0.80 -0.51
N ILE A 38 4.72 -0.51 -0.24
CA ILE A 38 5.79 -1.50 -0.36
C ILE A 38 5.31 -2.63 -1.28
N LEU A 39 6.15 -3.07 -2.21
CA LEU A 39 5.95 -4.35 -2.89
C LEU A 39 6.54 -5.48 -2.05
N VAL A 40 5.74 -6.47 -1.69
CA VAL A 40 6.19 -7.70 -1.03
C VAL A 40 6.36 -8.78 -2.08
N LEU A 41 7.52 -9.44 -2.10
CA LEU A 41 7.76 -10.61 -2.94
C LEU A 41 7.57 -11.87 -2.11
N LEU A 42 6.56 -12.67 -2.46
CA LEU A 42 6.24 -13.91 -1.76
C LEU A 42 5.89 -14.99 -2.78
N ASP A 43 6.51 -16.16 -2.65
CA ASP A 43 6.29 -17.33 -3.51
C ASP A 43 6.42 -17.06 -5.02
N GLY A 44 7.27 -16.10 -5.39
CA GLY A 44 7.50 -15.71 -6.80
C GLY A 44 6.48 -14.71 -7.35
N GLU A 45 5.53 -14.27 -6.54
CA GLU A 45 4.54 -13.25 -6.87
C GLU A 45 4.84 -11.94 -6.13
N ALA A 46 4.38 -10.82 -6.70
CA ALA A 46 4.51 -9.49 -6.12
C ALA A 46 3.15 -9.00 -5.64
N PHE A 47 3.09 -8.54 -4.39
CA PHE A 47 1.89 -7.99 -3.77
C PHE A 47 2.13 -6.53 -3.42
N GLU A 48 1.22 -5.65 -3.83
CA GLU A 48 1.24 -4.26 -3.38
C GLU A 48 0.62 -4.16 -1.98
N VAL A 49 1.42 -3.68 -1.02
CA VAL A 49 0.99 -3.47 0.36
C VAL A 49 1.02 -1.98 0.66
N ALA A 50 -0.16 -1.40 0.87
CA ALA A 50 -0.36 0.00 1.17
C ALA A 50 -0.78 0.20 2.65
N SER A 51 -0.08 1.09 3.34
CA SER A 51 -0.49 1.52 4.68
C SER A 51 -1.68 2.46 4.59
N PHE A 52 -2.64 2.34 5.52
CA PHE A 52 -3.73 3.31 5.68
C PHE A 52 -3.17 4.72 5.84
N ARG A 53 -3.64 5.66 5.03
CA ARG A 53 -3.08 7.00 4.98
C ARG A 53 -4.11 8.05 4.54
N HIS A 54 -3.80 9.28 4.90
CA HIS A 54 -4.37 10.45 4.28
C HIS A 54 -3.38 11.06 3.32
N ASP A 55 -3.88 11.35 2.12
CA ASP A 55 -3.10 12.01 1.10
C ASP A 55 -3.16 13.53 1.27
N GLY A 56 -1.99 14.17 1.26
CA GLY A 56 -1.87 15.61 1.09
C GLY A 56 -2.29 16.05 -0.32
N PRO A 57 -2.21 17.35 -0.64
CA PRO A 57 -2.62 17.84 -1.95
C PRO A 57 -1.80 17.20 -3.07
N TYR A 58 -2.50 16.84 -4.14
CA TYR A 58 -1.93 16.34 -5.39
C TYR A 58 -1.51 17.51 -6.27
N LEU A 59 -0.22 17.79 -6.33
CA LEU A 59 0.31 18.93 -7.09
C LEU A 59 0.55 18.60 -8.57
N ASP A 60 0.83 17.34 -8.87
CA ASP A 60 1.09 16.82 -10.24
C ASP A 60 -0.04 15.91 -10.77
N GLY A 61 -1.12 15.75 -10.00
CA GLY A 61 -2.28 14.93 -10.32
C GLY A 61 -2.09 13.42 -10.17
N ARG A 62 -0.91 12.93 -9.77
CA ARG A 62 -0.65 11.49 -9.60
C ARG A 62 -0.07 11.12 -8.24
N ARG A 63 0.66 12.02 -7.59
CA ARG A 63 1.32 11.75 -6.31
C ARG A 63 0.92 12.81 -5.29
N PRO A 64 0.56 12.40 -4.06
CA PRO A 64 0.32 13.37 -3.01
C PRO A 64 1.64 14.02 -2.60
N SER A 65 1.60 15.29 -2.21
CA SER A 65 2.78 16.01 -1.71
C SER A 65 3.36 15.41 -0.43
N HIS A 66 2.52 14.78 0.39
CA HIS A 66 2.88 14.05 1.60
C HIS A 66 1.77 13.07 1.95
N VAL A 67 2.03 12.16 2.87
CA VAL A 67 1.02 11.25 3.43
C VAL A 67 1.07 11.29 4.96
N SER A 68 -0.06 11.08 5.61
CA SER A 68 -0.16 10.91 7.07
C SER A 68 -0.82 9.57 7.38
N TYR A 69 -0.16 8.70 8.13
CA TYR A 69 -0.69 7.37 8.44
C TYR A 69 -1.90 7.44 9.39
N GLY A 70 -2.91 6.60 9.13
CA GLY A 70 -4.21 6.67 9.81
C GLY A 70 -4.90 5.32 10.00
N THR A 71 -6.22 5.34 10.10
CA THR A 71 -7.08 4.15 10.23
C THR A 71 -7.76 3.83 8.91
N LEU A 72 -8.35 2.64 8.80
CA LEU A 72 -9.08 2.23 7.60
C LEU A 72 -10.23 3.18 7.27
N GLU A 73 -11.01 3.58 8.26
CA GLU A 73 -12.16 4.47 8.06
C GLU A 73 -11.72 5.79 7.43
N HIS A 74 -10.58 6.29 7.87
CA HIS A 74 -9.97 7.52 7.41
C HIS A 74 -9.26 7.39 6.04
N ASP A 75 -8.88 6.18 5.65
CA ASP A 75 -8.26 5.88 4.35
C ASP A 75 -9.31 5.77 3.22
N ILE A 76 -10.53 5.32 3.57
CA ILE A 76 -11.62 5.11 2.59
C ILE A 76 -12.59 6.31 2.46
N PHE A 77 -12.55 7.28 3.38
CA PHE A 77 -13.43 8.46 3.40
C PHE A 77 -12.64 9.76 3.33
#